data_AF-A0A9D9DPK7-F1
#
_entry.id   AF-A0A9D9DPK7-F1
#
_cell.length_a   1.000
_cell.length_b   1.000
_cell.length_c   1.000
_cell.angle_alpha   90.00
_cell.angle_beta   90.00
_cell.angle_gamma   90.00
#
_symmetry.space_group_name_H-M   'P 1'
#
loop_
_entity.id
_entity.type
_entity.pdbx_description
1 polymer ?
#
loop_
_entity_poly.entity_id
_entity_poly.type
_entity_poly.pdbx_seq_one_letter_code
_entity_poly.pdbx_strand_id
1 'polypeptide(L)' 'MAFYEQISKFTYRLTVCQGYDSKGKKLRKRKTIKLDETLTAKQAEKELNRQMVMFENEVLNGVYLDG' A
#
# COMPACT_ATOMS: atom_id res chain seq x y z
N MET A 1 9.03 -4.79 3.22
CA MET A 1 9.34 -3.34 3.25
C MET A 1 8.25 -2.64 2.47
N ALA A 2 7.42 -1.89 3.18
CA ALA A 2 6.33 -1.13 2.61
C ALA A 2 6.54 0.36 2.85
N PHE A 3 6.15 1.17 1.87
CA PHE A 3 6.22 2.62 1.95
C PHE A 3 5.05 3.24 1.17
N TYR A 4 4.69 4.47 1.51
CA TYR A 4 3.72 5.25 0.76
C TYR A 4 4.36 6.52 0.22
N GLU A 5 3.94 6.91 -0.97
CA GLU A 5 4.37 8.13 -1.65
C GLU A 5 3.14 9.03 -1.85
N GLN A 6 3.24 10.29 -1.46
CA GLN A 6 2.18 11.27 -1.74
C GLN A 6 2.31 11.74 -3.19
N ILE A 7 1.32 11.42 -4.02
CA ILE A 7 1.26 11.88 -5.43
C ILE A 7 0.56 13.24 -5.51
N SER A 8 -0.44 13.46 -4.66
CA SER A 8 -1.18 14.72 -4.60
C SER A 8 -1.73 14.94 -3.20
N LYS A 9 -2.37 16.09 -2.98
CA LYS A 9 -2.89 16.52 -1.68
C LYS A 9 -3.76 15.45 -0.98
N PHE A 10 -4.49 14.64 -1.75
CA PHE A 10 -5.36 13.56 -1.25
C PHE A 10 -5.09 12.20 -1.91
N THR A 11 -4.03 12.07 -2.70
CA THR A 11 -3.73 10.84 -3.45
C THR A 11 -2.38 10.29 -3.01
N TYR A 12 -2.39 9.03 -2.59
CA TYR A 12 -1.23 8.34 -2.07
C TYR A 12 -1.03 7.02 -2.81
N ARG A 13 0.24 6.65 -3.03
CA ARG A 13 0.60 5.39 -3.64
C ARG A 13 1.35 4.55 -2.63
N LEU A 14 0.75 3.44 -2.24
CA LEU A 14 1.35 2.44 -1.37
C LEU A 14 2.11 1.46 -2.24
N THR A 15 3.35 1.19 -1.86
CA THR A 15 4.20 0.22 -2.53
C THR A 15 4.73 -0.76 -1.49
N VAL A 16 4.46 -2.04 -1.72
CA VAL A 16 4.97 -3.13 -0.90
C VAL A 16 5.95 -3.95 -1.73
N CYS A 17 7.18 -4.07 -1.24
CA CYS A 17 8.19 -4.97 -1.79
C CYS A 17 8.26 -6.23 -0.90
N GLN A 18 7.89 -7.37 -1.47
CA GLN A 18 7.91 -8.68 -0.82
C GLN A 18 9.19 -9.49 -1.15
N GLY A 19 10.07 -8.96 -1.98
CA GLY A 19 11.29 -9.65 -2.40
C GLY A 19 11.11 -10.33 -3.76
N TYR A 20 11.44 -11.61 -3.86
CA TYR A 20 11.48 -12.35 -5.11
C TYR A 20 10.62 -13.61 -5.04
N ASP A 21 9.94 -13.92 -6.12
CA ASP A 21 9.23 -15.19 -6.31
C ASP A 21 10.22 -16.36 -6.36
N SER A 22 9.73 -17.59 -6.20
CA SER A 22 10.52 -18.79 -6.50
C SER A 22 11.07 -18.80 -7.94
N LYS A 23 10.45 -18.06 -8.86
CA LYS A 23 10.95 -17.86 -10.24
C LYS A 23 11.94 -16.68 -10.40
N GLY A 24 12.38 -16.04 -9.33
CA GLY A 24 13.31 -14.90 -9.35
C GLY A 24 12.68 -13.57 -9.81
N LYS A 25 11.36 -13.50 -9.96
CA LYS A 25 10.66 -12.26 -10.32
C LYS A 25 10.49 -11.39 -9.09
N LYS A 26 10.83 -10.10 -9.16
CA LYS A 26 10.60 -9.15 -8.05
C LYS A 26 9.09 -9.01 -7.78
N LEU A 27 8.63 -9.46 -6.60
CA LEU A 27 7.28 -9.20 -6.12
C LEU A 27 7.23 -7.81 -5.51
N ARG A 28 6.59 -6.92 -6.25
CA ARG A 28 6.30 -5.57 -5.82
C ARG A 28 4.88 -5.25 -6.23
N LYS A 29 4.07 -4.91 -5.24
CA LYS A 29 2.66 -4.58 -5.41
C LYS A 29 2.48 -3.10 -5.12
N ARG A 30 1.67 -2.44 -5.95
CA ARG A 30 1.36 -1.02 -5.79
C ARG A 30 -0.14 -0.85 -5.67
N LYS A 31 -0.58 -0.01 -4.75
CA LYS A 31 -1.98 0.31 -4.52
C LYS A 31 -2.12 1.83 -4.41
N THR A 32 -2.98 2.41 -5.23
CA THR A 32 -3.28 3.85 -5.18
C THR A 32 -4.50 4.05 -4.31
N ILE A 33 -4.39 4.90 -3.30
CA ILE A 33 -5.47 5.26 -2.39
C ILE A 33 -5.76 6.74 -2.58
N LYS A 34 -7.04 7.05 -2.77
CA LYS A 34 -7.55 8.41 -2.77
C LYS A 34 -8.29 8.61 -1.46
N LEU A 35 -7.83 9.56 -0.66
CA LEU A 35 -8.48 9.94 0.60
C LEU A 35 -9.45 11.07 0.33
N ASP A 36 -10.49 11.16 1.16
CA ASP A 36 -11.44 12.26 1.10
C ASP A 36 -10.82 13.56 1.62
N GLU A 37 -11.14 14.67 0.95
CA GLU A 37 -10.69 16.03 1.35
C GLU A 37 -11.23 16.45 2.72
N THR A 38 -12.34 15.85 3.14
CA THR A 38 -13.00 16.14 4.41
C THR A 38 -12.31 15.53 5.63
N LEU A 39 -11.34 14.62 5.42
CA LEU A 39 -10.60 13.96 6.50
C LEU A 39 -9.51 14.87 7.06
N THR A 40 -9.41 14.92 8.39
CA THR A 40 -8.30 15.60 9.06
C THR A 40 -6.99 14.85 8.77
N ALA A 41 -5.86 15.55 8.64
CA ALA A 41 -4.54 14.94 8.39
C ALA A 41 -4.25 13.72 9.30
N LYS A 42 -4.59 13.80 10.59
CA LYS A 42 -4.44 12.68 11.54
C LYS A 42 -5.29 11.44 11.20
N GLN A 43 -6.52 11.64 10.71
CA GLN A 43 -7.39 10.55 10.31
C GLN A 43 -6.88 9.91 9.01
N ALA A 44 -6.48 10.75 8.05
CA ALA A 44 -5.86 10.33 6.80
C ALA A 44 -4.62 9.46 7.05
N GLU A 45 -3.70 9.90 7.93
CA GLU A 45 -2.50 9.13 8.30
C GLU A 45 -2.85 7.80 9.00
N LYS A 46 -3.86 7.79 9.87
CA LYS A 46 -4.28 6.57 10.57
C LYS A 46 -4.87 5.55 9.59
N GLU A 47 -5.67 6.02 8.65
CA GLU A 47 -6.27 5.18 7.61
C GLU A 47 -5.23 4.68 6.62
N LEU A 48 -4.30 5.55 6.20
CA LEU A 48 -3.14 5.19 5.40
C LEU A 48 -2.30 4.10 6.04
N ASN A 49 -1.91 4.27 7.31
CA ASN A 49 -1.15 3.26 8.03
C ASN A 49 -1.93 1.94 8.16
N ARG A 50 -3.23 2.00 8.44
CA ARG A 50 -4.07 0.80 8.53
C ARG A 50 -4.14 0.07 7.19
N GLN A 51 -4.37 0.79 6.09
CA GLN A 51 -4.39 0.23 4.74
C GLN A 51 -3.01 -0.29 4.33
N MET A 52 -1.93 0.36 4.77
CA MET A 52 -0.56 -0.05 4.49
C MET A 52 -0.21 -1.36 5.20
N VAL A 53 -0.50 -1.47 6.49
CA VAL A 53 -0.29 -2.72 7.25
C VAL A 53 -1.16 -3.84 6.70
N MET A 54 -2.44 -3.56 6.39
CA MET A 54 -3.32 -4.55 5.80
C MET A 54 -2.78 -5.04 4.45
N PHE A 55 -2.38 -4.11 3.58
CA PHE A 55 -1.83 -4.42 2.27
C PHE A 55 -0.49 -5.15 2.37
N GLU A 56 0.41 -4.76 3.27
CA GLU A 56 1.65 -5.48 3.51
C GLU A 56 1.37 -6.92 3.97
N ASN A 57 0.40 -7.11 4.85
CA ASN A 57 0.01 -8.42 5.34
C ASN A 57 -0.65 -9.29 4.25
N GLU A 58 -1.56 -8.72 3.44
CA GLU A 58 -2.18 -9.40 2.29
C GLU A 58 -1.12 -9.86 1.28
N VAL A 59 -0.15 -8.99 0.99
CA VAL A 59 0.97 -9.30 0.09
C VAL A 59 1.85 -10.38 0.70
N LEU A 60 2.26 -10.23 1.97
CA LEU A 60 3.11 -11.19 2.68
C LEU A 60 2.48 -12.59 2.77
N ASN A 61 1.19 -12.69 3.06
CA ASN A 61 0.47 -13.98 3.09
C ASN A 61 0.22 -14.55 1.69
N GLY A 62 0.55 -13.84 0.62
CA GLY A 62 0.28 -14.27 -0.75
C GLY A 62 -1.21 -14.27 -1.11
N VAL A 63 -2.05 -13.65 -0.28
CA VAL A 63 -3.51 -13.53 -0.49
C VAL A 63 -3.83 -12.37 -1.44
N TYR A 64 -2.89 -11.46 -1.67
CA TYR A 64 -3.01 -10.38 -2.64
C TYR A 64 -2.95 -10.93 -4.08
N LEU A 65 -4.07 -11.47 -4.53
CA LEU A 65 -4.36 -11.88 -5.91
C LEU A 65 -4.56 -10.60 -6.74
N ASP A 66 -3.55 -10.23 -7.55
CA ASP A 66 -3.84 -9.47 -8.77
C ASP A 66 -4.56 -10.47 -9.68
N GLY A 67 -5.88 -10.35 -9.77
CA GLY A 67 -6.65 -10.98 -10.85
C GLY A 67 -6.39 -10.27 -12.17
#